data_AF-A0A959TAP3-F1
#
_entry.id   AF-A0A959TAP3-F1
#
_cell.length_a   1.000
_cell.length_b   1.000
_cell.length_c   1.000
_cell.angle_alpha   90.00
_cell.angle_beta   90.00
_cell.angle_gamma   90.00
#
_symmetry.space_group_name_H-M   'P 1'
#
loop_
_entity.id
_entity.type
_entity.pdbx_description
1 polymer ?
#
loop_
_entity_poly.entity_id
_entity_poly.type
_entity_poly.pdbx_seq_one_letter_code
_entity_poly.pdbx_strand_id
1 'polypeptide(L)'
;AEREGTKPNLCHIIDAHFFRGRFSAREANEKPNQLYYDRLFDEVLMYNNVQTHYLPLRDMQGRKKEKGIDVLMALETYELCLHKRYDVVVLVASDSDHVPLVRKLHALGCKTMLLGWDFEFTDEESGQVQTTKTSIDLWNEVSYPMGMHDLVEEGLKEDDPLYREMFVMRDSSRDYEDTEEPELVDPEARDRSTVMSLHKGYGFIHYPDNNLFFLHEDLENVDFMDLHVDDEVEFNVAVNSKGQRVAKHIRLVEAD
;
A
#
# COMPACT_ATOMS: atom_id res chain seq x y z
N ALA A 1 18.39 -22.07 -2.73
CA ALA A 1 18.74 -23.44 -3.15
C ALA A 1 19.93 -23.46 -4.11
N GLU A 2 19.80 -22.89 -5.31
CA GLU A 2 20.84 -22.93 -6.35
C GLU A 2 22.19 -22.34 -5.92
N ARG A 3 22.17 -21.14 -5.31
CA ARG A 3 23.35 -20.46 -4.77
C ARG A 3 24.07 -21.25 -3.65
N GLU A 4 23.35 -22.15 -2.98
CA GLU A 4 23.86 -23.01 -1.92
C GLU A 4 24.20 -24.42 -2.42
N GLY A 5 23.99 -24.73 -3.71
CA GLY A 5 24.17 -26.07 -4.26
C GLY A 5 23.28 -27.14 -3.60
N THR A 6 22.14 -26.72 -3.04
CA THR A 6 21.20 -27.62 -2.34
C THR A 6 19.89 -27.77 -3.12
N LYS A 7 19.07 -28.73 -2.71
CA LYS A 7 17.77 -28.99 -3.32
C LYS A 7 16.70 -28.02 -2.76
N PRO A 8 15.77 -27.51 -3.59
CA PRO A 8 14.73 -26.59 -3.13
C PRO A 8 13.88 -27.12 -1.97
N ASN A 9 13.60 -28.42 -1.95
CA ASN A 9 12.82 -29.06 -0.89
C ASN A 9 13.54 -29.15 0.47
N LEU A 10 14.82 -28.75 0.55
CA LEU A 10 15.57 -28.62 1.80
C LEU A 10 15.72 -27.15 2.23
N CYS A 11 15.25 -26.21 1.41
CA CYS A 11 15.21 -24.79 1.76
C CYS A 11 13.85 -24.49 2.40
N HIS A 12 13.80 -24.52 3.73
CA HIS A 12 12.59 -24.20 4.49
C HIS A 12 12.67 -22.81 5.10
N ILE A 13 11.58 -22.07 5.01
CA ILE A 13 11.37 -20.87 5.83
C ILE A 13 11.01 -21.38 7.22
N ILE A 14 11.95 -21.24 8.16
CA ILE A 14 11.80 -21.69 9.54
C ILE A 14 11.19 -20.62 10.45
N ASP A 15 11.45 -19.35 10.14
CA ASP A 15 10.98 -18.20 10.89
C ASP A 15 10.77 -17.01 9.95
N ALA A 16 9.73 -16.23 10.20
CA ALA A 16 9.42 -15.01 9.49
C ALA A 16 9.03 -13.94 10.51
N HIS A 17 9.63 -12.76 10.39
CA HIS A 17 9.43 -11.67 11.35
C HIS A 17 9.10 -10.36 10.63
N PHE A 18 8.13 -9.63 11.18
CA PHE A 18 7.71 -8.33 10.66
C PHE A 18 7.85 -7.27 11.75
N PHE A 19 8.48 -6.16 11.43
CA PHE A 19 8.79 -5.08 12.36
C PHE A 19 8.12 -3.79 11.89
N ARG A 20 7.37 -3.10 12.76
CA ARG A 20 6.68 -1.85 12.40
C ARG A 20 6.44 -0.93 13.60
N GLY A 21 6.43 0.38 13.35
CA GLY A 21 5.88 1.36 14.27
C GLY A 21 4.35 1.36 14.28
N ARG A 22 3.74 1.51 15.46
CA ARG A 22 2.28 1.61 15.61
C ARG A 22 1.84 2.94 16.19
N PHE A 23 0.76 3.49 15.63
CA PHE A 23 0.03 4.58 16.25
C PHE A 23 -0.62 4.10 17.55
N SER A 24 -0.83 5.02 18.50
CA SER A 24 -1.69 4.72 19.64
C SER A 24 -3.14 4.52 19.19
N ALA A 25 -3.95 3.83 19.99
CA ALA A 25 -5.36 3.60 19.68
C ALA A 25 -6.13 4.91 19.42
N ARG A 26 -5.79 5.97 20.17
CA ARG A 26 -6.40 7.30 20.00
C ARG A 26 -6.06 7.90 18.63
N GLU A 27 -4.78 7.90 18.26
CA GLU A 27 -4.30 8.47 16.99
C GLU A 27 -4.79 7.65 15.79
N ALA A 28 -4.84 6.32 15.92
CA ALA A 28 -5.39 5.46 14.89
C ALA A 28 -6.90 5.70 14.69
N ASN A 29 -7.64 6.02 15.75
CA ASN A 29 -9.07 6.34 15.64
C ASN A 29 -9.32 7.71 14.99
N GLU A 30 -8.36 8.63 15.02
CA GLU A 30 -8.45 9.92 14.34
C GLU A 30 -8.26 9.77 12.81
N LYS A 31 -7.67 8.66 12.36
CA LYS A 31 -7.50 8.35 10.93
C LYS A 31 -8.64 7.48 10.41
N PRO A 32 -9.16 7.74 9.18
CA PRO A 32 -10.27 6.99 8.63
C PRO A 32 -9.89 5.51 8.45
N ASN A 33 -10.66 4.60 9.05
CA ASN A 33 -10.54 3.14 8.94
C ASN A 33 -9.18 2.53 9.32
N GLN A 34 -8.26 3.29 9.94
CA GLN A 34 -6.90 2.81 10.24
C GLN A 34 -6.91 1.59 11.16
N LEU A 35 -7.75 1.58 12.19
CA LEU A 35 -7.88 0.45 13.12
C LEU A 35 -8.31 -0.84 12.42
N TYR A 36 -9.22 -0.73 11.45
CA TYR A 36 -9.68 -1.88 10.66
C TYR A 36 -8.55 -2.39 9.77
N TYR A 37 -7.86 -1.50 9.06
CA TYR A 37 -6.75 -1.89 8.19
C TYR A 37 -5.56 -2.49 8.95
N ASP A 38 -5.21 -1.95 10.12
CA ASP A 38 -4.17 -2.52 10.97
C ASP A 38 -4.56 -3.93 11.46
N ARG A 39 -5.85 -4.17 11.73
CA ARG A 39 -6.37 -5.48 12.10
C ARG A 39 -6.34 -6.46 10.93
N LEU A 40 -6.81 -6.04 9.76
CA LEU A 40 -6.78 -6.84 8.54
C LEU A 40 -5.33 -7.25 8.20
N PHE A 41 -4.40 -6.30 8.33
CA PHE A 41 -2.98 -6.56 8.08
C PHE A 41 -2.40 -7.56 9.09
N ASP A 42 -2.73 -7.45 10.39
CA ASP A 42 -2.35 -8.44 11.40
C ASP A 42 -2.90 -9.85 11.07
N GLU A 43 -4.14 -9.94 10.59
CA GLU A 43 -4.76 -11.22 10.22
C GLU A 43 -4.01 -11.90 9.08
N VAL A 44 -3.60 -11.14 8.07
CA VAL A 44 -2.77 -11.65 6.96
C VAL A 44 -1.43 -12.17 7.50
N LEU A 45 -0.74 -11.41 8.35
CA LEU A 45 0.53 -11.84 8.92
C LEU A 45 0.38 -13.09 9.80
N MET A 46 -0.67 -13.14 10.62
CA MET A 46 -0.97 -14.29 11.47
C MET A 46 -1.27 -15.55 10.65
N TYR A 47 -2.07 -15.43 9.58
CA TYR A 47 -2.39 -16.55 8.70
C TYR A 47 -1.15 -17.14 8.02
N ASN A 48 -0.17 -16.28 7.72
CA ASN A 48 1.11 -16.68 7.12
C ASN A 48 2.19 -17.03 8.15
N ASN A 49 1.84 -17.17 9.44
CA ASN A 49 2.77 -17.49 10.53
C ASN A 49 3.96 -16.53 10.63
N VAL A 50 3.72 -15.24 10.37
CA VAL A 50 4.72 -14.17 10.51
C VAL A 50 4.63 -13.57 11.91
N GLN A 51 5.74 -13.61 12.64
CA GLN A 51 5.82 -13.04 13.99
C GLN A 51 5.95 -11.51 13.92
N THR A 52 5.00 -10.81 14.54
CA THR A 52 4.94 -9.35 14.52
C THR A 52 5.67 -8.73 15.72
N HIS A 53 6.43 -7.67 15.47
CA HIS A 53 7.15 -6.89 16.46
C HIS A 53 6.78 -5.41 16.33
N TYR A 54 6.13 -4.86 17.35
CA TYR A 54 5.60 -3.50 17.32
C TYR A 54 6.27 -2.59 18.34
N LEU A 55 6.64 -1.39 17.89
CA LEU A 55 7.04 -0.29 18.77
C LEU A 55 6.10 0.91 18.60
N PRO A 56 5.80 1.67 19.66
CA PRO A 56 4.96 2.85 19.54
C PRO A 56 5.67 3.95 18.74
N LEU A 57 4.94 4.58 17.82
CA LEU A 57 5.38 5.80 17.15
C LEU A 57 5.56 6.92 18.17
N ARG A 58 6.69 7.61 18.09
CA ARG A 58 6.98 8.73 18.99
C ARG A 58 6.82 10.04 18.26
N ASP A 59 6.29 11.02 18.98
CA ASP A 59 6.23 12.39 18.53
C ASP A 59 7.62 13.03 18.65
N MET A 60 8.15 13.54 17.55
CA MET A 60 9.35 14.35 17.54
C MET A 60 9.05 15.64 16.78
N GLN A 61 8.89 16.74 17.53
CA GLN A 61 8.63 18.07 16.97
C GLN A 61 7.40 18.13 16.05
N GLY A 62 6.31 17.42 16.40
CA GLY A 62 5.06 17.43 15.64
C GLY A 62 5.05 16.49 14.43
N ARG A 63 6.17 15.81 14.13
CA ARG A 63 6.22 14.71 13.17
C ARG A 63 6.36 13.40 13.92
N LYS A 64 5.45 12.46 13.62
CA LYS A 64 5.56 11.09 14.13
C LYS A 64 6.69 10.40 13.38
N LYS A 65 7.67 9.87 14.11
CA LYS A 65 8.79 9.13 13.52
C LYS A 65 8.91 7.77 14.17
N GLU A 66 9.08 6.75 13.35
CA GLU A 66 9.55 5.44 13.81
C GLU A 66 10.94 5.60 14.40
N LYS A 67 11.12 5.13 15.64
CA LYS A 67 12.40 5.22 16.33
C LYS A 67 12.70 3.94 17.07
N GLY A 68 13.82 3.32 16.73
CA GLY A 68 14.33 2.13 17.39
C GLY A 68 13.77 0.81 16.87
N ILE A 69 12.90 0.84 15.85
CA ILE A 69 12.41 -0.38 15.21
C ILE A 69 13.54 -1.10 14.47
N ASP A 70 14.42 -0.34 13.83
CA ASP A 70 15.62 -0.83 13.15
C ASP A 70 16.59 -1.51 14.12
N VAL A 71 16.72 -0.94 15.33
CA VAL A 71 17.54 -1.49 16.41
C VAL A 71 16.94 -2.77 16.95
N LEU A 72 15.62 -2.81 17.15
CA LEU A 72 14.91 -4.02 17.58
C LEU A 72 15.06 -5.13 16.55
N MET A 73 14.87 -4.81 15.27
CA MET A 73 15.07 -5.76 14.17
C MET A 73 16.48 -6.32 14.18
N ALA A 74 17.50 -5.47 14.33
CA ALA A 74 18.88 -5.92 14.36
C ALA A 74 19.20 -6.81 15.56
N LEU A 75 18.71 -6.47 16.75
CA LEU A 75 18.92 -7.25 17.97
C LEU A 75 18.23 -8.61 17.90
N GLU A 76 16.95 -8.63 17.51
CA GLU A 76 16.16 -9.85 17.37
C GLU A 76 16.79 -10.78 16.33
N THR A 77 17.17 -10.25 15.16
CA THR A 77 17.81 -11.04 14.10
C THR A 77 19.12 -11.65 14.58
N TYR A 78 19.95 -10.86 15.27
CA TYR A 78 21.23 -11.33 15.79
C TYR A 78 21.06 -12.40 16.88
N GLU A 79 20.13 -12.20 17.82
CA GLU A 79 19.81 -13.15 18.88
C GLU A 79 19.30 -14.48 18.32
N LEU A 80 18.37 -14.42 17.36
CA LEU A 80 17.83 -15.61 16.72
C LEU A 80 18.91 -16.38 15.95
N CYS A 81 19.80 -15.70 15.24
CA CYS A 81 20.92 -16.35 14.57
C CYS A 81 21.86 -17.04 15.56
N LEU A 82 22.11 -16.42 16.71
CA LEU A 82 22.95 -16.98 17.76
C LEU A 82 22.35 -18.27 18.34
N HIS A 83 21.04 -18.28 18.58
CA HIS A 83 20.35 -19.41 19.22
C HIS A 83 19.97 -20.52 18.24
N LYS A 84 19.38 -20.16 17.11
CA LYS A 84 18.81 -21.11 16.14
C LYS A 84 19.78 -21.51 15.03
N ARG A 85 20.88 -20.75 14.84
CA ARG A 85 21.92 -21.01 13.84
C ARG A 85 21.37 -21.15 12.43
N TYR A 86 20.76 -20.06 11.94
CA TYR A 86 20.26 -19.99 10.57
C TYR A 86 21.39 -20.16 9.55
N ASP A 87 21.11 -20.86 8.47
CA ASP A 87 22.04 -20.98 7.34
C ASP A 87 22.08 -19.67 6.53
N VAL A 88 20.90 -19.11 6.28
CA VAL A 88 20.70 -17.88 5.51
C VAL A 88 19.66 -17.01 6.22
N VAL A 89 19.97 -15.74 6.41
CA VAL A 89 19.02 -14.70 6.81
C VAL A 89 18.64 -13.87 5.60
N VAL A 90 17.33 -13.71 5.37
CA VAL A 90 16.80 -12.83 4.34
C VAL A 90 16.38 -11.51 4.99
N LEU A 91 16.96 -10.40 4.54
CA LEU A 91 16.66 -9.04 4.99
C LEU A 91 15.87 -8.32 3.91
N VAL A 92 14.76 -7.71 4.32
CA VAL A 92 13.99 -6.76 3.50
C VAL A 92 14.25 -5.38 4.07
N ALA A 93 15.24 -4.67 3.52
CA ALA A 93 15.69 -3.38 4.01
C ALA A 93 16.43 -2.60 2.92
N SER A 94 16.52 -1.28 3.08
CA SER A 94 17.24 -0.40 2.14
C SER A 94 18.34 0.45 2.80
N ASP A 95 18.43 0.51 4.14
CA ASP A 95 19.30 1.44 4.87
C ASP A 95 20.72 0.87 5.15
N SER A 96 21.76 1.69 5.04
CA SER A 96 23.14 1.34 5.43
C SER A 96 23.30 1.05 6.92
N ASP A 97 22.39 1.50 7.77
CA ASP A 97 22.45 1.28 9.23
C ASP A 97 22.45 -0.22 9.60
N HIS A 98 22.06 -1.11 8.68
CA HIS A 98 22.09 -2.56 8.88
C HIS A 98 23.42 -3.23 8.49
N VAL A 99 24.39 -2.51 7.91
CA VAL A 99 25.73 -3.07 7.59
C VAL A 99 26.42 -3.71 8.81
N PRO A 100 26.40 -3.12 10.01
CA PRO A 100 26.98 -3.75 11.20
C PRO A 100 26.30 -5.07 11.58
N LEU A 101 24.97 -5.18 11.39
CA LEU A 101 24.24 -6.43 11.61
C LEU A 101 24.75 -7.50 10.66
N VAL A 102 24.82 -7.22 9.36
CA VAL A 102 25.30 -8.16 8.34
C VAL A 102 26.69 -8.70 8.70
N ARG A 103 27.63 -7.81 9.05
CA ARG A 103 28.98 -8.20 9.49
C ARG A 103 28.97 -9.14 10.69
N LYS A 104 28.09 -8.89 11.66
CA LYS A 104 27.93 -9.73 12.85
C LYS A 104 27.33 -11.09 12.52
N LEU A 105 26.37 -11.15 11.60
CA LEU A 105 25.79 -12.41 11.11
C LEU A 105 26.83 -13.25 10.37
N HIS A 106 27.63 -12.63 9.50
CA HIS A 106 28.73 -13.31 8.80
C HIS A 106 29.79 -13.84 9.77
N ALA A 107 30.11 -13.09 10.84
CA ALA A 107 31.02 -13.54 11.88
C ALA A 107 30.49 -14.77 12.66
N LEU A 108 29.17 -14.98 12.69
CA LEU A 108 28.54 -16.20 13.21
C LEU A 108 28.50 -17.34 12.19
N GLY A 109 28.96 -17.12 10.96
CA GLY A 109 28.91 -18.08 9.85
C GLY A 109 27.58 -18.11 9.11
N CYS A 110 26.65 -17.21 9.43
CA CYS A 110 25.37 -17.09 8.74
C CYS A 110 25.52 -16.24 7.47
N LYS A 111 25.00 -16.72 6.35
CA LYS A 111 24.96 -15.94 5.11
C LYS A 111 23.76 -14.99 5.12
N THR A 112 23.83 -13.92 4.34
CA THR A 112 22.75 -12.93 4.26
C THR A 112 22.29 -12.73 2.82
N MET A 113 20.98 -12.67 2.64
CA MET A 113 20.31 -12.29 1.41
C MET A 113 19.60 -10.95 1.62
N LEU A 114 19.73 -10.02 0.68
CA LEU A 114 19.03 -8.74 0.72
C LEU A 114 18.01 -8.71 -0.40
N LEU A 115 16.75 -8.47 -0.05
CA LEU A 115 15.69 -8.15 -1.01
C LEU A 115 15.48 -6.64 -0.99
N GLY A 116 15.99 -5.96 -2.02
CA GLY A 116 15.90 -4.51 -2.17
C GLY A 116 14.86 -4.12 -3.23
N TRP A 117 14.07 -3.10 -2.92
CA TRP A 117 13.17 -2.45 -3.88
C TRP A 117 13.58 -0.99 -4.03
N ASP A 118 13.98 -0.64 -5.25
CA ASP A 118 14.23 0.73 -5.63
C ASP A 118 12.99 1.24 -6.38
N PHE A 119 12.35 2.27 -5.85
CA PHE A 119 11.13 2.82 -6.45
C PHE A 119 11.00 4.31 -6.17
N GLU A 120 10.32 4.99 -7.09
CA GLU A 120 9.97 6.40 -6.99
C GLU A 120 8.45 6.51 -6.96
N PHE A 121 7.91 7.22 -5.98
CA PHE A 121 6.49 7.49 -5.90
C PHE A 121 6.25 8.94 -5.53
N THR A 122 5.22 9.54 -6.10
CA THR A 122 4.81 10.89 -5.77
C THR A 122 3.82 10.83 -4.63
N ASP A 123 4.16 11.42 -3.49
CA ASP A 123 3.26 11.57 -2.36
C ASP A 123 2.04 12.41 -2.78
N GLU A 124 0.85 11.84 -2.67
CA GLU A 124 -0.39 12.46 -3.15
C GLU A 124 -0.78 13.70 -2.34
N GLU A 125 -0.33 13.78 -1.07
CA GLU A 125 -0.68 14.87 -0.17
C GLU A 125 0.30 16.05 -0.29
N SER A 126 1.59 15.76 -0.54
CA SER A 126 2.65 16.78 -0.62
C SER A 126 3.11 17.11 -2.04
N GLY A 127 2.76 16.29 -3.03
CA GLY A 127 3.24 16.39 -4.41
C GLY A 127 4.74 16.13 -4.58
N GLN A 128 5.45 15.74 -3.51
CA GLN A 128 6.88 15.48 -3.55
C GLN A 128 7.16 14.08 -4.08
N VAL A 129 8.11 13.98 -4.99
CA VAL A 129 8.67 12.69 -5.41
C VAL A 129 9.53 12.16 -4.28
N GLN A 130 9.08 11.06 -3.67
CA GLN A 130 9.84 10.28 -2.72
C GLN A 130 10.51 9.13 -3.46
N THR A 131 11.81 8.98 -3.23
CA THR A 131 12.62 7.94 -3.85
C THR A 131 13.18 7.05 -2.76
N THR A 132 12.90 5.76 -2.85
CA THR A 132 13.55 4.73 -2.03
C THR A 132 14.65 4.10 -2.87
N LYS A 133 15.89 4.13 -2.37
CA LYS A 133 17.03 3.45 -2.98
C LYS A 133 17.74 2.60 -1.95
N THR A 134 18.08 1.39 -2.35
CA THR A 134 18.85 0.45 -1.54
C THR A 134 20.28 0.95 -1.41
N SER A 135 20.80 0.94 -0.18
CA SER A 135 22.16 1.36 0.10
C SER A 135 23.19 0.49 -0.62
N ILE A 136 24.12 1.14 -1.32
CA ILE A 136 25.26 0.48 -1.99
C ILE A 136 26.16 -0.22 -0.97
N ASP A 137 26.34 0.36 0.22
CA ASP A 137 27.17 -0.24 1.26
C ASP A 137 26.54 -1.53 1.79
N LEU A 138 25.23 -1.53 2.03
CA LEU A 138 24.50 -2.73 2.43
C LEU A 138 24.51 -3.78 1.32
N TRP A 139 24.27 -3.35 0.08
CA TRP A 139 24.28 -4.21 -1.11
C TRP A 139 25.60 -4.97 -1.29
N ASN A 140 26.72 -4.27 -1.12
CA ASN A 140 28.05 -4.86 -1.28
C ASN A 140 28.47 -5.74 -0.10
N GLU A 141 27.88 -5.55 1.08
CA GLU A 141 28.22 -6.31 2.27
C GLU A 141 27.49 -7.66 2.34
N VAL A 142 26.29 -7.79 1.77
CA VAL A 142 25.50 -9.05 1.84
C VAL A 142 26.04 -10.15 0.93
N SER A 143 25.72 -11.42 1.25
CA SER A 143 26.14 -12.57 0.44
C SER A 143 25.35 -12.68 -0.87
N TYR A 144 24.05 -12.37 -0.83
CA TYR A 144 23.12 -12.50 -1.95
C TYR A 144 22.26 -11.24 -2.10
N PRO A 145 22.73 -10.21 -2.80
CA PRO A 145 21.88 -9.06 -3.11
C PRO A 145 20.90 -9.41 -4.24
N MET A 146 19.63 -9.03 -4.07
CA MET A 146 18.54 -9.24 -5.03
C MET A 146 17.80 -7.93 -5.25
N GLY A 147 17.86 -7.41 -6.49
CA GLY A 147 17.06 -6.27 -6.93
C GLY A 147 15.67 -6.75 -7.30
N MET A 148 14.75 -6.69 -6.35
CA MET A 148 13.42 -7.27 -6.54
C MET A 148 12.56 -6.50 -7.54
N HIS A 149 12.83 -5.21 -7.73
CA HIS A 149 12.14 -4.40 -8.75
C HIS A 149 12.31 -4.99 -10.15
N ASP A 150 13.56 -5.20 -10.57
CA ASP A 150 13.88 -5.73 -11.90
C ASP A 150 13.31 -7.15 -12.08
N LEU A 151 13.49 -8.02 -11.07
CA LEU A 151 13.01 -9.40 -11.09
C LEU A 151 11.48 -9.49 -11.23
N VAL A 152 10.76 -8.66 -10.47
CA VAL A 152 9.31 -8.59 -10.54
C VAL A 152 8.86 -8.05 -11.88
N GLU A 153 9.47 -6.97 -12.39
CA GLU A 153 9.03 -6.35 -13.64
C GLU A 153 9.28 -7.27 -14.84
N GLU A 154 10.44 -7.94 -14.89
CA GLU A 154 10.74 -8.95 -15.91
C GLU A 154 9.79 -10.14 -15.81
N GLY A 155 9.58 -10.67 -14.60
CA GLY A 155 8.67 -11.80 -14.38
C GLY A 155 7.21 -11.49 -14.76
N LEU A 156 6.74 -10.28 -14.50
CA LEU A 156 5.41 -9.83 -14.90
C LEU A 156 5.30 -9.65 -16.42
N LYS A 157 6.35 -9.19 -17.11
CA LYS A 157 6.39 -9.11 -18.58
C LYS A 157 6.33 -10.48 -19.24
N GLU A 158 6.90 -11.49 -18.59
CA GLU A 158 6.92 -12.88 -19.05
C GLU A 158 5.67 -13.68 -18.63
N ASP A 159 4.73 -13.06 -17.89
CA ASP A 159 3.55 -13.70 -17.27
C ASP A 159 3.93 -14.96 -16.45
N ASP A 160 5.05 -14.88 -15.73
CA ASP A 160 5.52 -15.96 -14.88
C ASP A 160 4.58 -16.12 -13.66
N PRO A 161 3.97 -17.31 -13.47
CA PRO A 161 3.07 -17.59 -12.34
C PRO A 161 3.67 -17.28 -10.98
N LEU A 162 4.99 -17.47 -10.79
CA LEU A 162 5.66 -17.23 -9.52
C LEU A 162 5.51 -15.77 -9.07
N TYR A 163 5.75 -14.82 -9.98
CA TYR A 163 5.68 -13.39 -9.68
C TYR A 163 4.25 -12.89 -9.65
N ARG A 164 3.36 -13.49 -10.44
CA ARG A 164 1.92 -13.17 -10.43
C ARG A 164 1.26 -13.50 -9.10
N GLU A 165 1.62 -14.65 -8.51
CA GLU A 165 1.10 -15.11 -7.22
C GLU A 165 1.70 -14.36 -6.01
N MET A 166 2.79 -13.61 -6.18
CA MET A 166 3.33 -12.74 -5.12
C MET A 166 2.41 -11.58 -4.77
N PHE A 167 1.59 -11.13 -5.73
CA PHE A 167 0.67 -10.03 -5.52
C PHE A 167 -0.70 -10.56 -5.18
N VAL A 168 -1.31 -9.97 -4.15
CA VAL A 168 -2.74 -10.10 -3.95
C VAL A 168 -3.38 -9.39 -5.15
N MET A 169 -3.83 -10.17 -6.13
CA MET A 169 -4.78 -9.69 -7.10
C MET A 169 -5.92 -9.11 -6.27
N ARG A 170 -6.06 -7.79 -6.30
CA ARG A 170 -7.33 -7.20 -5.90
C ARG A 170 -8.31 -7.83 -6.87
N ASP A 171 -9.10 -8.77 -6.36
CA ASP A 171 -10.34 -9.16 -6.97
C ASP A 171 -11.09 -7.84 -7.14
N SER A 172 -10.94 -7.19 -8.28
CA SER A 172 -11.83 -6.11 -8.69
C SER A 172 -13.26 -6.63 -8.63
N SER A 173 -13.45 -7.94 -8.79
CA SER A 173 -14.67 -8.72 -8.53
C SER A 173 -15.27 -8.56 -7.13
N ARG A 174 -14.52 -8.19 -6.07
CA ARG A 174 -15.10 -7.91 -4.74
C ARG A 174 -15.57 -6.46 -4.57
N ASP A 175 -15.07 -5.55 -5.38
CA ASP A 175 -15.71 -4.23 -5.56
C ASP A 175 -16.90 -4.33 -6.55
N TYR A 176 -16.98 -5.41 -7.35
CA TYR A 176 -18.12 -5.72 -8.23
C TYR A 176 -19.21 -6.60 -7.60
N GLU A 177 -19.15 -6.96 -6.31
CA GLU A 177 -20.30 -7.62 -5.64
C GLU A 177 -21.45 -6.66 -5.30
N ASP A 178 -21.34 -5.37 -5.68
CA ASP A 178 -22.39 -4.36 -5.58
C ASP A 178 -22.71 -3.74 -6.96
N THR A 179 -22.68 -4.56 -8.03
CA THR A 179 -23.10 -4.17 -9.40
C THR A 179 -24.62 -4.22 -9.60
N GLU A 180 -25.37 -3.67 -8.66
CA GLU A 180 -26.65 -3.08 -9.05
C GLU A 180 -26.35 -1.64 -9.48
N GLU A 181 -26.45 -1.37 -10.79
CA GLU A 181 -26.43 0.01 -11.27
C GLU A 181 -27.47 0.80 -10.46
N PRO A 182 -27.07 1.91 -9.80
CA PRO A 182 -27.97 2.62 -8.92
C PRO A 182 -29.20 3.09 -9.71
N GLU A 183 -30.39 2.77 -9.21
CA GLU A 183 -31.64 3.11 -9.88
C GLU A 183 -31.82 4.62 -9.90
N LEU A 184 -32.06 5.18 -11.10
CA LEU A 184 -32.39 6.59 -11.27
C LEU A 184 -33.70 6.89 -10.55
N VAL A 185 -33.70 7.93 -9.71
CA VAL A 185 -34.90 8.40 -9.00
C VAL A 185 -35.96 8.86 -10.00
N ASP A 186 -35.52 9.54 -11.05
CA ASP A 186 -36.31 9.92 -12.21
C ASP A 186 -35.39 9.98 -13.45
N PRO A 187 -35.56 9.10 -14.44
CA PRO A 187 -34.74 9.07 -15.65
C PRO A 187 -34.87 10.32 -16.53
N GLU A 188 -36.00 11.02 -16.49
CA GLU A 188 -36.26 12.21 -17.32
C GLU A 188 -35.86 13.51 -16.62
N ALA A 189 -35.73 13.50 -15.29
CA ALA A 189 -35.31 14.67 -14.52
C ALA A 189 -33.79 14.83 -14.51
N ARG A 190 -33.30 15.94 -15.07
CA ARG A 190 -31.92 16.38 -14.92
C ARG A 190 -31.86 17.57 -13.97
N ASP A 191 -31.11 17.42 -12.88
CA ASP A 191 -30.82 18.46 -11.92
C ASP A 191 -29.56 19.22 -12.34
N ARG A 192 -29.46 20.49 -11.93
CA ARG A 192 -28.27 21.33 -12.15
C ARG A 192 -27.74 21.85 -10.83
N SER A 193 -26.43 21.82 -10.67
CA SER A 193 -25.76 22.38 -9.51
C SER A 193 -24.27 22.54 -9.78
N THR A 194 -23.52 23.00 -8.78
CA THR A 194 -22.08 23.21 -8.89
C THR A 194 -21.28 22.09 -8.25
N VAL A 195 -20.11 21.82 -8.83
CA VAL A 195 -19.10 20.93 -8.24
C VAL A 195 -18.58 21.55 -6.95
N MET A 196 -18.81 20.87 -5.82
CA MET A 196 -18.37 21.31 -4.50
C MET A 196 -16.89 21.01 -4.25
N SER A 197 -16.47 19.77 -4.52
CA SER A 197 -15.09 19.36 -4.30
C SER A 197 -14.72 18.21 -5.23
N LEU A 198 -13.45 18.20 -5.62
CA LEU A 198 -12.84 17.16 -6.46
C LEU A 198 -11.67 16.52 -5.71
N HIS A 199 -11.63 15.20 -5.75
CA HIS A 199 -10.56 14.37 -5.22
C HIS A 199 -10.04 13.44 -6.33
N LYS A 200 -9.01 12.64 -6.05
CA LYS A 200 -8.39 11.79 -7.07
C LYS A 200 -9.35 10.67 -7.51
N GLY A 201 -10.06 10.88 -8.62
CA GLY A 201 -10.99 9.92 -9.24
C GLY A 201 -12.45 10.02 -8.79
N TYR A 202 -12.82 10.97 -7.94
CA TYR A 202 -14.20 11.17 -7.49
C TYR A 202 -14.46 12.63 -7.05
N GLY A 203 -15.73 13.02 -6.98
CA GLY A 203 -16.12 14.36 -6.54
C GLY A 203 -17.46 14.42 -5.84
N PHE A 204 -17.82 15.63 -5.44
CA PHE A 204 -19.10 15.95 -4.81
C PHE A 204 -19.77 17.12 -5.50
N ILE A 205 -21.09 17.03 -5.70
CA ILE A 205 -21.94 18.08 -6.25
C ILE A 205 -22.83 18.63 -5.14
N HIS A 206 -23.01 19.95 -5.08
CA HIS A 206 -23.90 20.59 -4.12
C HIS A 206 -25.36 20.13 -4.34
N TYR A 207 -26.05 19.69 -3.28
CA TYR A 207 -27.46 19.31 -3.37
C TYR A 207 -28.19 19.60 -2.05
N PRO A 208 -29.47 20.02 -2.06
CA PRO A 208 -30.13 20.63 -0.89
C PRO A 208 -30.13 19.80 0.40
N ASP A 209 -30.27 18.47 0.29
CA ASP A 209 -30.34 17.59 1.46
C ASP A 209 -28.95 17.14 1.92
N ASN A 210 -28.17 16.60 1.00
CA ASN A 210 -26.82 16.12 1.22
C ASN A 210 -26.09 16.11 -0.12
N ASN A 211 -24.80 16.47 -0.12
CA ASN A 211 -24.03 16.55 -1.36
C ASN A 211 -23.97 15.18 -2.05
N LEU A 212 -24.04 15.19 -3.37
CA LEU A 212 -24.10 13.98 -4.17
C LEU A 212 -22.69 13.55 -4.54
N PHE A 213 -22.35 12.31 -4.23
CA PHE A 213 -21.10 11.67 -4.62
C PHE A 213 -21.14 11.23 -6.08
N PHE A 214 -20.02 11.33 -6.78
CA PHE A 214 -19.82 10.76 -8.11
C PHE A 214 -18.37 10.29 -8.35
N LEU A 215 -18.20 9.30 -9.21
CA LEU A 215 -16.90 8.80 -9.70
C LEU A 215 -16.56 9.41 -11.07
N HIS A 216 -15.30 9.33 -11.49
CA HIS A 216 -14.90 9.76 -12.84
C HIS A 216 -15.66 9.04 -13.97
N GLU A 217 -16.14 7.82 -13.72
CA GLU A 217 -16.93 7.02 -14.67
C GLU A 217 -18.35 7.55 -14.86
N ASP A 218 -18.82 8.43 -13.96
CA ASP A 218 -20.17 9.00 -13.99
C ASP A 218 -20.26 10.24 -14.88
N LEU A 219 -19.13 10.71 -15.40
CA LEU A 219 -19.03 11.84 -16.33
C LEU A 219 -19.31 11.41 -17.77
N GLU A 220 -20.15 12.18 -18.45
CA GLU A 220 -20.47 12.04 -19.86
C GLU A 220 -19.90 13.21 -20.64
N ASN A 221 -19.07 12.90 -21.64
CA ASN A 221 -18.50 13.85 -22.60
C ASN A 221 -17.53 14.89 -22.00
N VAL A 222 -16.98 14.63 -20.80
CA VAL A 222 -16.00 15.50 -20.13
C VAL A 222 -14.96 14.63 -19.43
N ASP A 223 -13.68 14.96 -19.58
CA ASP A 223 -12.61 14.32 -18.80
C ASP A 223 -12.63 14.87 -17.37
N PHE A 224 -12.42 14.01 -16.38
CA PHE A 224 -12.33 14.42 -14.98
C PHE A 224 -11.25 15.48 -14.74
N MET A 225 -10.18 15.48 -15.55
CA MET A 225 -9.10 16.47 -15.46
C MET A 225 -9.51 17.88 -15.91
N ASP A 226 -10.58 17.99 -16.70
CA ASP A 226 -11.09 19.26 -17.21
C ASP A 226 -12.16 19.89 -16.29
N LEU A 227 -12.63 19.13 -15.28
CA LEU A 227 -13.63 19.57 -14.33
C LEU A 227 -12.97 20.38 -13.19
N HIS A 228 -13.57 21.52 -12.84
CA HIS A 228 -13.11 22.40 -11.77
C HIS A 228 -14.16 22.52 -10.67
N VAL A 229 -13.71 22.90 -9.47
CA VAL A 229 -14.62 23.30 -8.39
C VAL A 229 -15.37 24.55 -8.83
N ASP A 230 -16.65 24.64 -8.47
CA ASP A 230 -17.63 25.65 -8.86
C ASP A 230 -18.15 25.55 -10.32
N ASP A 231 -17.70 24.57 -11.10
CA ASP A 231 -18.27 24.31 -12.43
C ASP A 231 -19.75 23.90 -12.34
N GLU A 232 -20.59 24.46 -13.21
CA GLU A 232 -21.99 24.04 -13.33
C GLU A 232 -22.09 22.72 -14.09
N VAL A 233 -22.77 21.76 -13.47
CA VAL A 233 -22.98 20.42 -14.01
C VAL A 233 -24.45 20.06 -14.01
N GLU A 234 -24.86 19.30 -15.01
CA GLU A 234 -26.19 18.73 -15.16
C GLU A 234 -26.13 17.21 -15.01
N PHE A 235 -26.95 16.63 -14.14
CA PHE A 235 -26.85 15.22 -13.74
C PHE A 235 -28.21 14.61 -13.41
N ASN A 236 -28.27 13.28 -13.34
CA ASN A 236 -29.40 12.53 -12.80
C ASN A 236 -29.09 12.09 -11.35
N VAL A 237 -30.11 12.10 -10.49
CA VAL A 237 -30.00 11.56 -9.14
C VAL A 237 -30.37 10.07 -9.17
N ALA A 238 -29.49 9.23 -8.62
CA ALA A 238 -29.70 7.80 -8.48
C ALA A 238 -29.56 7.36 -7.02
N VAL A 239 -30.08 6.19 -6.66
CA VAL A 239 -29.97 5.61 -5.32
C VAL A 239 -29.10 4.36 -5.38
N ASN A 240 -28.02 4.33 -4.60
CA ASN A 240 -27.14 3.16 -4.50
C ASN A 240 -27.74 2.05 -3.63
N SER A 241 -27.10 0.87 -3.65
CA SER A 241 -27.45 -0.31 -2.83
C SER A 241 -27.59 -0.01 -1.32
N LYS A 242 -26.95 1.07 -0.84
CA LYS A 242 -26.98 1.53 0.56
C LYS A 242 -28.10 2.54 0.83
N GLY A 243 -28.97 2.81 -0.13
CA GLY A 243 -30.07 3.78 -0.02
C GLY A 243 -29.61 5.24 -0.05
N GLN A 244 -28.39 5.52 -0.50
CA GLN A 244 -27.83 6.87 -0.55
C GLN A 244 -28.01 7.46 -1.96
N ARG A 245 -28.31 8.76 -2.02
CA ARG A 245 -28.38 9.48 -3.29
C ARG A 245 -26.99 9.77 -3.82
N VAL A 246 -26.78 9.48 -5.10
CA VAL A 246 -25.54 9.71 -5.86
C VAL A 246 -25.87 10.40 -7.18
N ALA A 247 -24.88 11.03 -7.81
CA ALA A 247 -25.05 11.65 -9.12
C ALA A 247 -24.54 10.71 -10.22
N LYS A 248 -25.30 10.58 -11.31
CA LYS A 248 -24.97 9.78 -12.50
C LYS A 248 -25.24 10.59 -13.77
N HIS A 249 -24.64 10.18 -14.89
CA HIS A 249 -24.84 10.81 -16.22
C HIS A 249 -24.52 12.32 -16.24
N ILE A 250 -23.42 12.69 -15.59
CA ILE A 250 -23.03 14.07 -15.28
C ILE A 250 -22.43 14.72 -16.52
N ARG A 251 -22.90 15.92 -16.88
CA ARG A 251 -22.40 16.70 -18.01
C ARG A 251 -22.03 18.10 -17.54
N LEU A 252 -20.94 18.65 -18.07
CA LEU A 252 -20.61 20.05 -17.86
C LEU A 252 -21.59 20.92 -18.65
N VAL A 253 -22.11 21.97 -18.01
CA VAL A 253 -22.95 22.98 -18.67
C VAL A 253 -22.00 24.03 -19.26
N GLU A 254 -21.93 24.11 -20.58
CA GLU A 254 -21.19 25.20 -21.24
C GLU A 254 -21.87 26.54 -20.90
N ALA A 255 -21.06 27.53 -20.48
CA ALA A 255 -21.54 28.88 -20.27
C ALA A 255 -21.79 29.57 -21.63
N ASP A 256 -23.03 30.01 -21.86
CA ASP A 256 -23.39 30.91 -22.98
C ASP A 256 -22.75 32.31 -22.83
#